data_AF-F7K2M8-F1
#
_entry.id   AF-F7K2M8-F1
#
_cell.length_a   1.000
_cell.length_b   1.000
_cell.length_c   1.000
_cell.angle_alpha   90.00
_cell.angle_beta   90.00
_cell.angle_gamma   90.00
#
_symmetry.space_group_name_H-M   'P 1'
#
loop_
_entity.id
_entity.type
_entity.pdbx_description
1 polymer ?
#
loop_
_entity_poly.entity_id
_entity_poly.type
_entity_poly.pdbx_seq_one_letter_code
_entity_poly.pdbx_strand_id
1 'polypeptide(L)'
;MEGKKHRKSRRKQKNREGAVLVLGAVLVILLIAAAVVIILKISSGGKSRETGNLAESVSESTEAEEDTESIPESEESRETESENPESLPEEPQAAVAAEVGSMEDEGDPQKSSNASGQGNGASVSITTDTLKPTEGETAEMTLGIDVSKYQGGNIDWSAVKAAGIDFAIVRVGYRTKATGIIYEDPAARYNIQEAQKNGIKVGAYFFSSAVTEQEAREEASWVADFISRYKITYPVAYNCEDFKSEDSRQYGLDKTVRTGIASAFLDSIQAAGYTPMFYASRNEMEGNADWDMDVLGSKYKVWVSQYPEKPFPDTPSATYSGRHDMWQYTSQGQVAGIGKKVDVNVAYFGYSKEAEAKDSTPAEVVEANPEVGITFTEVQETVTAKIETNLRTAPTTADGSQVVAKLVNGQTATRTGVGNNGWSRLEYNGQKVYAVSSFLTADLTYQAPAEEKPAPSQTYEPVNETVTAKDTTNLRTEPSTASQDTIAVTIHFGDTVNRVGIGSNGWSQINYNGQILYAVTSYLTTDLNYKSSTTPTPDNPEAGITFTPVNDVVTAKSETNLRTVPSTDSPDTVIGVLHNGEAAVRTGIGSNGWSRLEVGGQTVYAVTNYLTGAQ
;
A
#
# COMPACT_ATOMS: atom_id res chain seq x y z
N MET A 1 59.73 2.43 -30.77
CA MET A 1 58.44 1.73 -30.51
C MET A 1 58.59 0.89 -29.23
N GLU A 2 58.12 1.35 -28.06
CA GLU A 2 58.32 0.55 -26.82
C GLU A 2 57.17 0.61 -25.79
N GLY A 3 56.36 1.67 -25.76
CA GLY A 3 55.29 1.83 -24.77
C GLY A 3 54.08 0.87 -24.86
N LYS A 4 53.92 0.09 -25.94
CA LYS A 4 52.72 -0.77 -26.15
C LYS A 4 52.85 -2.21 -25.64
N LYS A 5 54.05 -2.74 -25.34
CA LYS A 5 54.19 -4.13 -24.84
C LYS A 5 53.92 -4.28 -23.33
N HIS A 6 54.37 -3.35 -22.48
CA HIS A 6 54.18 -3.46 -21.02
C HIS A 6 52.73 -3.30 -20.53
N ARG A 7 51.86 -2.59 -21.28
CA ARG A 7 50.45 -2.40 -20.86
C ARG A 7 49.57 -3.65 -21.07
N LYS A 8 50.01 -4.63 -21.89
CA LYS A 8 49.29 -5.90 -22.11
C LYS A 8 49.62 -7.00 -21.09
N SER A 9 50.85 -7.08 -20.54
CA SER A 9 51.17 -8.14 -19.55
C SER A 9 50.50 -7.90 -18.19
N ARG A 10 50.55 -6.67 -17.66
CA ARG A 10 49.89 -6.31 -16.39
C ARG A 10 48.37 -6.56 -16.38
N ARG A 11 47.69 -6.44 -17.53
CA ARG A 11 46.25 -6.71 -17.64
C ARG A 11 45.93 -8.22 -17.67
N LYS A 12 46.86 -9.08 -18.09
CA LYS A 12 46.67 -10.54 -18.12
C LYS A 12 46.97 -11.22 -16.76
N GLN A 13 47.78 -10.57 -15.91
CA GLN A 13 48.08 -11.05 -14.56
C GLN A 13 46.95 -10.75 -13.57
N LYS A 14 46.43 -9.51 -13.55
CA LYS A 14 45.29 -9.12 -12.67
C LYS A 14 44.03 -9.99 -12.86
N ASN A 15 43.75 -10.42 -14.09
CA ASN A 15 42.60 -11.28 -14.37
C ASN A 15 42.76 -12.73 -13.85
N ARG A 16 43.99 -13.21 -13.62
CA ARG A 16 44.22 -14.53 -13.01
C ARG A 16 44.06 -14.51 -11.50
N GLU A 17 44.55 -13.46 -10.83
CA GLU A 17 44.41 -13.29 -9.38
C GLU A 17 42.93 -13.11 -8.98
N GLY A 18 42.16 -12.33 -9.75
CA GLY A 18 40.71 -12.19 -9.54
C GLY A 18 39.93 -13.51 -9.73
N ALA A 19 40.25 -14.30 -10.76
CA ALA A 19 39.57 -15.57 -11.01
C ALA A 19 39.82 -16.62 -9.91
N VAL A 20 41.03 -16.66 -9.35
CA VAL A 20 41.38 -17.57 -8.23
C VAL A 20 40.66 -17.16 -6.94
N LEU A 21 40.52 -15.85 -6.67
CA LEU A 21 39.74 -15.35 -5.54
C LEU A 21 38.24 -15.68 -5.66
N VAL A 22 37.65 -15.56 -6.85
CA VAL A 22 36.24 -15.89 -7.08
C VAL A 22 35.99 -17.39 -6.94
N LEU A 23 36.85 -18.27 -7.52
CA LEU A 23 36.72 -19.72 -7.30
C LEU A 23 36.87 -20.09 -5.82
N GLY A 24 37.81 -19.46 -5.09
CA GLY A 24 37.98 -19.69 -3.66
C GLY A 24 36.73 -19.32 -2.84
N ALA A 25 36.10 -18.18 -3.14
CA ALA A 25 34.87 -17.77 -2.48
C ALA A 25 33.69 -18.73 -2.75
N VAL A 26 33.50 -19.17 -4.00
CA VAL A 26 32.45 -20.14 -4.36
C VAL A 26 32.65 -21.48 -3.64
N LEU A 27 33.89 -21.95 -3.53
CA LEU A 27 34.20 -23.23 -2.86
C LEU A 27 33.98 -23.14 -1.33
N VAL A 28 34.24 -21.98 -0.71
CA VAL A 28 33.90 -21.73 0.69
C VAL A 28 32.39 -21.67 0.91
N ILE A 29 31.63 -21.01 0.01
CA ILE A 29 30.16 -20.96 0.09
C ILE A 29 29.54 -22.35 -0.03
N LEU A 30 30.04 -23.19 -0.95
CA LEU A 30 29.58 -24.58 -1.09
C LEU A 30 29.89 -25.44 0.14
N LEU A 31 31.04 -25.25 0.79
CA LEU A 31 31.38 -25.93 2.04
C LEU A 31 30.51 -25.47 3.22
N ILE A 32 30.15 -24.19 3.29
CA ILE A 32 29.21 -23.67 4.29
C ILE A 32 27.81 -24.24 4.06
N ALA A 33 27.32 -24.28 2.81
CA ALA A 33 26.03 -24.88 2.47
C ALA A 33 25.98 -26.37 2.84
N ALA A 34 27.04 -27.14 2.55
CA ALA A 34 27.14 -28.55 2.95
C ALA A 34 27.12 -28.72 4.48
N ALA A 35 27.81 -27.85 5.23
CA ALA A 35 27.80 -27.88 6.69
C ALA A 35 26.40 -27.58 7.26
N VAL A 36 25.66 -26.61 6.69
CA VAL A 36 24.29 -26.29 7.09
C VAL A 36 23.34 -27.47 6.85
N VAL A 37 23.44 -28.16 5.71
CA VAL A 37 22.63 -29.37 5.44
C VAL A 37 22.93 -30.51 6.43
N ILE A 38 24.19 -30.68 6.85
CA ILE A 38 24.58 -31.66 7.87
C ILE A 38 24.01 -31.27 9.24
N ILE A 39 24.08 -30.00 9.63
CA ILE A 39 23.51 -29.49 10.89
C ILE A 39 21.98 -29.67 10.91
N LEU A 40 21.28 -29.38 9.82
CA LEU A 40 19.83 -29.57 9.70
C LEU A 40 19.41 -31.05 9.77
N LYS A 41 20.22 -31.99 9.24
CA LYS A 41 19.99 -33.43 9.40
C LYS A 41 20.27 -33.96 10.81
N ILE A 42 21.14 -33.31 11.58
CA ILE A 42 21.40 -33.65 12.99
C ILE A 42 20.33 -33.02 13.90
N SER A 43 19.83 -31.83 13.54
CA SER A 43 18.79 -31.09 14.30
C SER A 43 17.39 -31.71 14.22
N SER A 44 17.09 -32.54 13.21
CA SER A 44 15.75 -33.13 13.01
C SER A 44 15.58 -34.54 13.61
N GLY A 45 16.63 -35.12 14.21
CA GLY A 45 16.60 -36.45 14.83
C GLY A 45 16.38 -36.43 16.36
N GLY A 46 15.15 -36.20 16.84
CA GLY A 46 14.91 -36.02 18.28
C GLY A 46 13.53 -36.40 18.84
N LYS A 47 13.37 -37.69 19.19
CA LYS A 47 12.35 -38.30 20.09
C LYS A 47 10.94 -38.58 19.54
N SER A 48 10.69 -39.86 19.30
CA SER A 48 9.80 -40.61 20.20
C SER A 48 10.44 -41.97 20.55
N ARG A 49 10.15 -42.51 21.73
CA ARG A 49 10.69 -43.81 22.20
C ARG A 49 9.72 -44.38 23.23
N GLU A 50 8.98 -45.43 22.91
CA GLU A 50 8.78 -46.55 23.85
C GLU A 50 8.13 -47.80 23.24
N THR A 51 8.60 -48.96 23.74
CA THR A 51 7.99 -50.31 23.69
C THR A 51 7.77 -51.00 22.32
N GLY A 52 8.05 -52.32 22.25
CA GLY A 52 7.74 -53.14 21.06
C GLY A 52 8.78 -54.21 20.72
N ASN A 53 8.93 -55.18 21.61
CA ASN A 53 9.84 -56.33 21.61
C ASN A 53 9.93 -57.18 20.30
N LEU A 54 10.99 -58.00 20.22
CA LEU A 54 11.18 -59.25 19.43
C LEU A 54 11.68 -59.23 17.96
N ALA A 55 12.87 -59.82 17.83
CA ALA A 55 13.22 -60.98 16.97
C ALA A 55 13.68 -60.79 15.50
N GLU A 56 14.97 -61.07 15.33
CA GLU A 56 15.58 -61.99 14.34
C GLU A 56 15.53 -61.75 12.82
N SER A 57 16.76 -61.69 12.27
CA SER A 57 17.23 -62.44 11.09
C SER A 57 16.81 -61.95 9.69
N VAL A 58 17.56 -62.21 8.60
CA VAL A 58 19.02 -62.28 8.33
C VAL A 58 19.14 -62.39 6.79
N SER A 59 20.17 -61.79 6.17
CA SER A 59 20.65 -62.05 4.80
C SER A 59 19.70 -61.79 3.61
N GLU A 60 20.12 -61.71 2.34
CA GLU A 60 21.37 -61.26 1.65
C GLU A 60 21.18 -61.58 0.15
N SER A 61 21.58 -60.69 -0.78
CA SER A 61 21.92 -61.00 -2.20
C SER A 61 20.79 -61.58 -3.12
N THR A 62 20.85 -61.59 -4.48
CA THR A 62 21.56 -60.80 -5.52
C THR A 62 20.88 -61.04 -6.88
N GLU A 63 20.91 -60.03 -7.76
CA GLU A 63 21.19 -60.04 -9.22
C GLU A 63 20.45 -60.95 -10.25
N ALA A 64 19.93 -60.26 -11.28
CA ALA A 64 20.16 -60.43 -12.74
C ALA A 64 19.55 -61.59 -13.58
N GLU A 65 18.80 -61.14 -14.63
CA GLU A 65 18.90 -61.48 -16.08
C GLU A 65 18.52 -62.92 -16.56
N GLU A 66 18.08 -63.19 -17.81
CA GLU A 66 17.83 -62.40 -19.05
C GLU A 66 16.71 -63.08 -19.92
N ASP A 67 16.69 -62.81 -21.25
CA ASP A 67 16.14 -63.61 -22.39
C ASP A 67 14.78 -63.29 -23.09
N THR A 68 14.89 -62.44 -24.13
CA THR A 68 14.73 -62.70 -25.60
C THR A 68 13.50 -63.34 -26.30
N GLU A 69 13.07 -62.66 -27.40
CA GLU A 69 12.53 -63.17 -28.70
C GLU A 69 11.18 -63.97 -28.79
N SER A 70 10.39 -63.98 -29.89
CA SER A 70 10.41 -63.37 -31.26
C SER A 70 9.00 -63.33 -31.92
N ILE A 71 8.88 -62.77 -33.15
CA ILE A 71 7.65 -62.50 -33.94
C ILE A 71 7.46 -63.55 -35.08
N PRO A 72 6.27 -63.65 -35.74
CA PRO A 72 6.25 -63.57 -37.21
C PRO A 72 5.05 -62.78 -37.86
N GLU A 73 5.14 -62.55 -39.18
CA GLU A 73 4.51 -61.47 -39.98
C GLU A 73 3.35 -61.86 -40.95
N SER A 74 2.99 -60.92 -41.85
CA SER A 74 2.28 -60.97 -43.17
C SER A 74 0.78 -60.59 -43.20
N GLU A 75 0.17 -59.93 -44.22
CA GLU A 75 0.52 -59.22 -45.50
C GLU A 75 -0.79 -58.54 -46.01
N GLU A 76 -0.91 -57.60 -46.98
CA GLU A 76 -0.22 -56.34 -47.39
C GLU A 76 -1.29 -55.47 -48.13
N SER A 77 -1.31 -54.13 -48.01
CA SER A 77 -1.85 -53.20 -49.05
C SER A 77 -1.60 -51.71 -48.74
N ARG A 78 -1.59 -50.89 -49.80
CA ARG A 78 -0.85 -49.62 -49.93
C ARG A 78 -1.64 -48.30 -49.80
N GLU A 79 -0.86 -47.24 -49.46
CA GLU A 79 -0.98 -45.82 -49.86
C GLU A 79 -2.24 -45.04 -49.40
N THR A 80 -2.14 -43.89 -48.71
CA THR A 80 -1.34 -42.70 -49.03
C THR A 80 -0.93 -41.85 -47.81
N GLU A 81 0.09 -41.01 -47.97
CA GLU A 81 0.65 -40.11 -46.94
C GLU A 81 -0.23 -38.90 -46.62
N SER A 82 -0.28 -38.54 -45.33
CA SER A 82 -0.34 -37.13 -44.90
C SER A 82 0.44 -36.98 -43.59
N GLU A 83 1.70 -36.57 -43.68
CA GLU A 83 2.55 -36.37 -42.49
C GLU A 83 2.02 -35.20 -41.64
N ASN A 84 1.71 -35.50 -40.38
CA ASN A 84 1.44 -34.53 -39.34
C ASN A 84 2.75 -34.33 -38.56
N PRO A 85 3.34 -33.12 -38.50
CA PRO A 85 4.55 -32.91 -37.71
C PRO A 85 4.23 -33.08 -36.21
N GLU A 86 4.89 -34.08 -35.64
CA GLU A 86 4.75 -34.58 -34.28
C GLU A 86 4.90 -33.46 -33.23
N SER A 87 3.82 -33.19 -32.48
CA SER A 87 3.85 -32.26 -31.36
C SER A 87 4.56 -32.91 -30.17
N LEU A 88 5.77 -32.44 -29.85
CA LEU A 88 6.47 -32.79 -28.62
C LEU A 88 5.57 -32.49 -27.40
N PRO A 89 5.51 -33.37 -26.39
CA PRO A 89 4.73 -33.10 -25.18
C PRO A 89 5.36 -31.95 -24.39
N GLU A 90 4.56 -30.94 -24.06
CA GLU A 90 4.97 -29.89 -23.12
C GLU A 90 5.21 -30.48 -21.73
N GLU A 91 6.36 -30.19 -21.12
CA GLU A 91 6.60 -30.58 -19.73
C GLU A 91 5.69 -29.77 -18.78
N PRO A 92 5.26 -30.35 -17.64
CA PRO A 92 4.47 -29.63 -16.65
C PRO A 92 5.26 -28.44 -16.10
N GLN A 93 4.78 -27.21 -16.32
CA GLN A 93 5.37 -26.03 -15.69
C GLN A 93 5.30 -26.18 -14.16
N ALA A 94 6.45 -26.09 -13.50
CA ALA A 94 6.53 -26.15 -12.06
C ALA A 94 5.85 -24.94 -11.43
N ALA A 95 4.89 -25.16 -10.55
CA ALA A 95 4.19 -24.10 -9.83
C ALA A 95 5.19 -23.20 -9.09
N VAL A 96 5.23 -21.92 -9.47
CA VAL A 96 6.11 -20.93 -8.84
C VAL A 96 5.56 -20.65 -7.44
N ALA A 97 6.33 -21.00 -6.41
CA ALA A 97 5.97 -20.71 -5.03
C ALA A 97 6.06 -19.19 -4.78
N ALA A 98 4.92 -18.51 -4.81
CA ALA A 98 4.83 -17.13 -4.33
C ALA A 98 4.90 -17.12 -2.79
N GLU A 99 5.72 -16.22 -2.26
CA GLU A 99 5.66 -15.85 -0.86
C GLU A 99 4.46 -14.91 -0.63
N VAL A 100 3.98 -14.81 0.61
CA VAL A 100 2.95 -13.79 0.95
C VAL A 100 3.64 -12.44 1.08
N GLY A 101 3.22 -11.47 0.28
CA GLY A 101 3.83 -10.15 0.18
C GLY A 101 3.81 -9.42 1.51
N SER A 102 4.99 -8.96 1.96
CA SER A 102 5.07 -8.13 3.16
C SER A 102 4.50 -6.73 2.89
N MET A 103 4.28 -5.97 3.96
CA MET A 103 3.84 -4.57 3.87
C MET A 103 5.01 -3.62 3.56
N GLU A 104 6.23 -4.09 3.75
CA GLU A 104 7.48 -3.34 3.57
C GLU A 104 8.13 -3.57 2.20
N ASP A 105 7.44 -4.27 1.29
CA ASP A 105 7.96 -4.56 -0.02
C ASP A 105 8.15 -3.25 -0.83
N GLU A 106 9.37 -2.72 -0.79
CA GLU A 106 9.81 -1.59 -1.63
C GLU A 106 9.78 -1.94 -3.12
N GLY A 107 9.73 -3.24 -3.44
CA GLY A 107 9.49 -3.77 -4.77
C GLY A 107 8.02 -3.83 -5.18
N ASP A 108 7.04 -3.52 -4.31
CA ASP A 108 5.62 -3.47 -4.70
C ASP A 108 5.40 -2.32 -5.70
N PRO A 109 5.06 -2.62 -6.97
CA PRO A 109 5.00 -1.62 -8.02
C PRO A 109 3.85 -0.61 -7.84
N GLN A 110 2.80 -0.96 -7.09
CA GLN A 110 1.67 -0.06 -6.84
C GLN A 110 2.00 1.03 -5.80
N LYS A 111 3.12 0.91 -5.08
CA LYS A 111 3.57 1.96 -4.15
C LYS A 111 4.12 3.19 -4.87
N SER A 112 4.59 3.05 -6.12
CA SER A 112 5.15 4.16 -6.91
C SER A 112 4.25 4.69 -8.03
N SER A 113 3.11 4.05 -8.31
CA SER A 113 2.15 4.50 -9.32
C SER A 113 1.46 5.82 -8.95
N ASN A 114 2.01 6.94 -9.43
CA ASN A 114 1.32 8.22 -9.48
C ASN A 114 0.27 8.22 -10.62
N ALA A 115 -0.95 7.76 -10.32
CA ALA A 115 -2.09 7.79 -11.24
C ALA A 115 -2.49 9.23 -11.59
N SER A 116 -1.81 9.81 -12.59
CA SER A 116 -1.80 11.24 -12.92
C SER A 116 -2.77 11.58 -14.06
N GLY A 117 -4.05 11.33 -13.82
CA GLY A 117 -5.14 11.61 -14.77
C GLY A 117 -5.69 13.03 -14.72
N GLN A 118 -4.88 14.08 -14.95
CA GLN A 118 -5.39 15.46 -15.12
C GLN A 118 -5.54 15.84 -16.61
N GLY A 119 -6.74 16.28 -17.02
CA GLY A 119 -6.95 16.88 -18.35
C GLY A 119 -8.43 16.98 -18.76
N ASN A 120 -8.82 18.12 -19.34
CA ASN A 120 -10.18 18.37 -19.85
C ASN A 120 -10.51 17.44 -21.02
N GLY A 121 -11.57 16.64 -20.88
CA GLY A 121 -12.03 15.69 -21.89
C GLY A 121 -13.27 16.15 -22.66
N ALA A 122 -13.42 15.68 -23.90
CA ALA A 122 -14.63 15.85 -24.70
C ALA A 122 -15.65 14.74 -24.38
N SER A 123 -16.93 15.06 -24.34
CA SER A 123 -18.00 14.12 -24.01
C SER A 123 -18.26 13.08 -25.11
N VAL A 124 -18.37 11.81 -24.72
CA VAL A 124 -18.88 10.72 -25.57
C VAL A 124 -20.19 10.18 -24.97
N SER A 125 -21.18 9.88 -25.83
CA SER A 125 -22.45 9.29 -25.41
C SER A 125 -22.38 7.77 -25.49
N ILE A 126 -22.69 7.08 -24.39
CA ILE A 126 -22.89 5.62 -24.38
C ILE A 126 -24.14 5.29 -25.20
N THR A 127 -24.06 4.36 -26.15
CA THR A 127 -25.20 3.88 -26.94
C THR A 127 -25.33 2.35 -26.82
N THR A 128 -26.52 1.83 -27.11
CA THR A 128 -26.78 0.38 -27.04
C THR A 128 -25.95 -0.47 -28.01
N ASP A 129 -25.32 0.13 -29.03
CA ASP A 129 -24.49 -0.61 -29.99
C ASP A 129 -23.09 -0.96 -29.43
N THR A 130 -22.59 -0.26 -28.40
CA THR A 130 -21.37 -0.64 -27.68
C THR A 130 -21.59 -1.73 -26.63
N LEU A 131 -22.84 -2.02 -26.27
CA LEU A 131 -23.20 -3.06 -25.29
C LEU A 131 -23.71 -4.32 -26.00
N LYS A 132 -22.79 -5.23 -26.31
CA LYS A 132 -23.12 -6.63 -26.66
C LYS A 132 -22.71 -7.51 -25.48
N PRO A 133 -23.63 -7.84 -24.55
CA PRO A 133 -23.35 -8.74 -23.45
C PRO A 133 -22.86 -10.08 -23.99
N THR A 134 -21.76 -10.60 -23.44
CA THR A 134 -21.33 -11.99 -23.69
C THR A 134 -22.19 -12.95 -22.86
N GLU A 135 -21.96 -14.26 -23.01
CA GLU A 135 -22.77 -15.27 -22.34
C GLU A 135 -22.73 -15.10 -20.80
N GLY A 136 -23.90 -14.85 -20.20
CA GLY A 136 -24.05 -14.61 -18.76
C GLY A 136 -24.09 -13.13 -18.33
N GLU A 137 -23.72 -12.19 -19.22
CA GLU A 137 -23.73 -10.75 -18.93
C GLU A 137 -25.10 -10.09 -19.12
N THR A 138 -25.31 -8.99 -18.41
CA THR A 138 -26.40 -8.04 -18.59
C THR A 138 -25.86 -6.68 -19.01
N ALA A 139 -26.67 -5.88 -19.70
CA ALA A 139 -26.36 -4.49 -20.04
C ALA A 139 -26.66 -3.50 -18.90
N GLU A 140 -26.80 -4.00 -17.67
CA GLU A 140 -27.02 -3.16 -16.48
C GLU A 140 -25.69 -2.58 -16.04
N MET A 141 -25.62 -1.26 -15.86
CA MET A 141 -24.45 -0.62 -15.28
C MET A 141 -24.38 -0.96 -13.79
N THR A 142 -23.20 -1.36 -13.32
CA THR A 142 -22.97 -1.76 -11.92
C THR A 142 -21.90 -0.90 -11.27
N LEU A 143 -22.02 -0.67 -9.97
CA LEU A 143 -21.08 0.12 -9.17
C LEU A 143 -20.09 -0.80 -8.46
N GLY A 144 -18.80 -0.51 -8.56
CA GLY A 144 -17.77 -1.33 -7.96
C GLY A 144 -16.62 -0.54 -7.36
N ILE A 145 -15.74 -1.29 -6.69
CA ILE A 145 -14.47 -0.81 -6.16
C ILE A 145 -13.34 -1.74 -6.58
N ASP A 146 -12.10 -1.28 -6.47
CA ASP A 146 -10.95 -2.17 -6.48
C ASP A 146 -10.10 -1.98 -5.21
N VAL A 147 -9.56 -3.09 -4.71
CA VAL A 147 -8.96 -3.15 -3.36
C VAL A 147 -7.73 -4.05 -3.31
N SER A 148 -6.83 -3.75 -2.37
CA SER A 148 -5.56 -4.44 -2.12
C SER A 148 -5.19 -4.37 -0.63
N LYS A 149 -4.00 -4.83 -0.24
CA LYS A 149 -3.42 -4.58 1.10
C LYS A 149 -3.42 -3.10 1.51
N TYR A 150 -3.46 -2.16 0.56
CA TYR A 150 -3.47 -0.73 0.88
C TYR A 150 -4.74 -0.27 1.58
N GLN A 151 -5.90 -0.88 1.33
CA GLN A 151 -7.16 -0.58 2.04
C GLN A 151 -7.21 -1.16 3.47
N GLY A 152 -6.30 -2.08 3.82
CA GLY A 152 -6.24 -2.75 5.13
C GLY A 152 -6.83 -4.17 5.10
N GLY A 153 -6.58 -4.96 6.15
CA GLY A 153 -6.96 -6.38 6.24
C GLY A 153 -8.23 -6.68 7.04
N ASN A 154 -9.09 -5.68 7.23
CA ASN A 154 -10.34 -5.78 7.99
C ASN A 154 -11.39 -4.80 7.42
N ILE A 155 -11.71 -4.95 6.14
CA ILE A 155 -12.82 -4.23 5.48
C ILE A 155 -14.15 -4.79 5.97
N ASP A 156 -15.07 -3.94 6.40
CA ASP A 156 -16.45 -4.35 6.70
C ASP A 156 -17.25 -4.47 5.39
N TRP A 157 -17.23 -5.67 4.82
CA TRP A 157 -17.91 -5.99 3.57
C TRP A 157 -19.43 -5.93 3.64
N SER A 158 -20.03 -5.98 4.84
CA SER A 158 -21.47 -5.78 5.05
C SER A 158 -21.83 -4.30 4.88
N ALA A 159 -21.04 -3.41 5.49
CA ALA A 159 -21.16 -1.97 5.29
C ALA A 159 -20.88 -1.56 3.83
N VAL A 160 -19.89 -2.19 3.16
CA VAL A 160 -19.63 -1.98 1.72
C VAL A 160 -20.83 -2.39 0.87
N LYS A 161 -21.49 -3.53 1.17
CA LYS A 161 -22.71 -3.93 0.46
C LYS A 161 -23.86 -2.95 0.70
N ALA A 162 -24.04 -2.52 1.95
CA ALA A 162 -25.07 -1.54 2.32
C ALA A 162 -24.84 -0.16 1.69
N ALA A 163 -23.60 0.19 1.34
CA ALA A 163 -23.25 1.39 0.59
C ALA A 163 -23.60 1.33 -0.91
N GLY A 164 -24.13 0.19 -1.41
CA GLY A 164 -24.57 0.02 -2.79
C GLY A 164 -23.49 -0.51 -3.75
N ILE A 165 -22.44 -1.16 -3.24
CA ILE A 165 -21.43 -1.80 -4.08
C ILE A 165 -21.94 -3.16 -4.61
N ASP A 166 -21.85 -3.35 -5.93
CA ASP A 166 -22.24 -4.56 -6.64
C ASP A 166 -21.08 -5.54 -6.82
N PHE A 167 -19.88 -5.00 -7.09
CA PHE A 167 -18.69 -5.79 -7.35
C PHE A 167 -17.40 -5.22 -6.73
N ALA A 168 -16.40 -6.09 -6.58
CA ALA A 168 -15.04 -5.72 -6.19
C ALA A 168 -14.02 -6.41 -7.09
N ILE A 169 -13.02 -5.67 -7.60
CA ILE A 169 -11.84 -6.25 -8.26
C ILE A 169 -10.70 -6.29 -7.25
N VAL A 170 -10.29 -7.49 -6.83
CA VAL A 170 -9.33 -7.67 -5.73
C VAL A 170 -7.93 -7.90 -6.29
N ARG A 171 -6.92 -7.19 -5.77
CA ARG A 171 -5.52 -7.53 -6.07
C ARG A 171 -5.21 -8.89 -5.49
N VAL A 172 -4.84 -9.85 -6.34
CA VAL A 172 -4.47 -11.20 -5.88
C VAL A 172 -2.97 -11.36 -5.66
N GLY A 173 -2.17 -10.65 -6.45
CA GLY A 173 -0.72 -10.64 -6.32
C GLY A 173 -0.07 -9.60 -7.22
N TYR A 174 1.25 -9.57 -7.17
CA TYR A 174 2.07 -8.68 -7.97
C TYR A 174 3.46 -9.29 -8.19
N ARG A 175 4.17 -8.86 -9.25
CA ARG A 175 5.59 -9.19 -9.46
C ARG A 175 6.44 -7.96 -9.13
N THR A 176 7.45 -8.10 -8.26
CA THR A 176 8.22 -6.95 -7.76
C THR A 176 8.95 -6.19 -8.87
N LYS A 177 8.85 -4.85 -8.85
CA LYS A 177 9.44 -3.99 -9.88
C LYS A 177 10.96 -4.10 -10.02
N ALA A 178 11.67 -4.48 -8.97
CA ALA A 178 13.13 -4.52 -8.91
C ALA A 178 13.74 -5.93 -8.96
N THR A 179 13.12 -6.95 -8.36
CA THR A 179 13.67 -8.32 -8.28
C THR A 179 12.95 -9.34 -9.15
N GLY A 180 11.70 -9.09 -9.56
CA GLY A 180 10.91 -9.99 -10.40
C GLY A 180 10.27 -11.17 -9.67
N ILE A 181 10.19 -11.12 -8.34
CA ILE A 181 9.58 -12.16 -7.51
C ILE A 181 8.06 -11.95 -7.48
N ILE A 182 7.28 -13.03 -7.62
CA ILE A 182 5.83 -13.00 -7.47
C ILE A 182 5.47 -13.10 -5.99
N TYR A 183 4.62 -12.20 -5.52
CA TYR A 183 4.07 -12.18 -4.17
C TYR A 183 2.53 -12.21 -4.19
N GLU A 184 1.94 -12.97 -3.27
CA GLU A 184 0.50 -12.89 -2.96
C GLU A 184 0.19 -11.56 -2.25
N ASP A 185 -0.92 -10.91 -2.56
CA ASP A 185 -1.38 -9.77 -1.75
C ASP A 185 -1.98 -10.28 -0.42
N PRO A 186 -1.46 -9.87 0.76
CA PRO A 186 -1.84 -10.42 2.06
C PRO A 186 -3.28 -10.14 2.48
N ALA A 187 -4.03 -9.30 1.75
CA ALA A 187 -5.45 -9.08 1.96
C ALA A 187 -6.35 -9.84 0.96
N ALA A 188 -5.79 -10.44 -0.10
CA ALA A 188 -6.53 -11.02 -1.22
C ALA A 188 -7.59 -12.04 -0.78
N ARG A 189 -7.17 -13.08 -0.04
CA ARG A 189 -8.04 -14.19 0.39
C ARG A 189 -9.22 -13.69 1.22
N TYR A 190 -8.96 -12.82 2.20
CA TYR A 190 -9.99 -12.23 3.06
C TYR A 190 -10.97 -11.39 2.24
N ASN A 191 -10.44 -10.52 1.38
CA ASN A 191 -11.25 -9.63 0.54
C ASN A 191 -12.17 -10.41 -0.41
N ILE A 192 -11.67 -11.48 -1.05
CA ILE A 192 -12.49 -12.33 -1.92
C ILE A 192 -13.60 -13.02 -1.13
N GLN A 193 -13.27 -13.65 -0.01
CA GLN A 193 -14.21 -14.46 0.78
C GLN A 193 -15.32 -13.62 1.42
N GLU A 194 -14.97 -12.53 2.11
CA GLU A 194 -15.96 -11.71 2.79
C GLU A 194 -16.78 -10.85 1.82
N ALA A 195 -16.25 -10.45 0.66
CA ALA A 195 -17.05 -9.84 -0.40
C ALA A 195 -18.13 -10.80 -0.93
N GLN A 196 -17.75 -12.03 -1.32
CA GLN A 196 -18.67 -13.06 -1.82
C GLN A 196 -19.76 -13.41 -0.78
N LYS A 197 -19.36 -13.60 0.47
CA LYS A 197 -20.26 -13.87 1.61
C LYS A 197 -21.30 -12.77 1.85
N ASN A 198 -20.98 -11.51 1.51
CA ASN A 198 -21.91 -10.38 1.58
C ASN A 198 -22.66 -10.10 0.25
N GLY A 199 -22.56 -10.99 -0.75
CA GLY A 199 -23.26 -10.83 -2.03
C GLY A 199 -22.68 -9.73 -2.93
N ILE A 200 -21.38 -9.46 -2.80
CA ILE A 200 -20.60 -8.62 -3.71
C ILE A 200 -19.87 -9.57 -4.67
N LYS A 201 -20.06 -9.37 -5.98
CA LYS A 201 -19.44 -10.22 -6.99
C LYS A 201 -17.96 -9.86 -7.13
N VAL A 202 -17.09 -10.85 -7.27
CA VAL A 202 -15.64 -10.63 -7.25
C VAL A 202 -15.01 -10.85 -8.62
N GLY A 203 -14.12 -9.94 -9.01
CA GLY A 203 -13.10 -10.10 -10.03
C GLY A 203 -11.71 -10.00 -9.41
N ALA A 204 -10.66 -10.16 -10.20
CA ALA A 204 -9.28 -10.13 -9.71
C ALA A 204 -8.41 -9.20 -10.55
N TYR A 205 -7.31 -8.68 -9.99
CA TYR A 205 -6.23 -8.11 -10.79
C TYR A 205 -4.86 -8.55 -10.29
N PHE A 206 -3.91 -8.61 -11.22
CA PHE A 206 -2.50 -8.83 -10.92
C PHE A 206 -1.69 -7.63 -11.37
N PHE A 207 -0.78 -7.14 -10.52
CA PHE A 207 0.12 -6.04 -10.89
C PHE A 207 1.42 -6.61 -11.44
N SER A 208 1.54 -6.61 -12.76
CA SER A 208 2.69 -7.16 -13.47
C SER A 208 3.90 -6.23 -13.45
N SER A 209 5.07 -6.83 -13.38
CA SER A 209 6.32 -6.19 -13.83
C SER A 209 7.10 -7.07 -14.80
N ALA A 210 6.41 -8.00 -15.47
CA ALA A 210 7.00 -8.95 -16.39
C ALA A 210 7.80 -8.25 -17.49
N VAL A 211 8.99 -8.78 -17.80
CA VAL A 211 9.85 -8.28 -18.90
C VAL A 211 9.91 -9.22 -20.11
N THR A 212 9.20 -10.35 -20.04
CA THR A 212 9.03 -11.31 -21.15
C THR A 212 7.62 -11.89 -21.15
N GLU A 213 7.17 -12.39 -22.30
CA GLU A 213 5.91 -13.15 -22.37
C GLU A 213 5.91 -14.39 -21.47
N GLN A 214 7.07 -15.02 -21.26
CA GLN A 214 7.18 -16.16 -20.36
C GLN A 214 6.93 -15.76 -18.90
N GLU A 215 7.50 -14.64 -18.43
CA GLU A 215 7.19 -14.09 -17.11
C GLU A 215 5.69 -13.75 -16.97
N ALA A 216 5.03 -13.29 -18.03
CA ALA A 216 3.58 -13.01 -18.04
C ALA A 216 2.71 -14.28 -18.01
N ARG A 217 3.16 -15.38 -18.65
CA ARG A 217 2.47 -16.69 -18.58
C ARG A 217 2.60 -17.30 -17.18
N GLU A 218 3.76 -17.16 -16.53
CA GLU A 218 3.97 -17.54 -15.13
C GLU A 218 3.02 -16.78 -14.18
N GLU A 219 2.89 -15.46 -14.36
CA GLU A 219 1.95 -14.63 -13.59
C GLU A 219 0.50 -15.08 -13.81
N ALA A 220 0.10 -15.32 -15.07
CA ALA A 220 -1.25 -15.78 -15.38
C ALA A 220 -1.58 -17.18 -14.82
N SER A 221 -0.63 -18.13 -14.88
CA SER A 221 -0.78 -19.47 -14.28
C SER A 221 -0.94 -19.35 -12.76
N TRP A 222 -0.09 -18.56 -12.11
CA TRP A 222 -0.16 -18.35 -10.67
C TRP A 222 -1.49 -17.74 -10.24
N VAL A 223 -1.98 -16.74 -10.99
CA VAL A 223 -3.30 -16.12 -10.78
C VAL A 223 -4.42 -17.14 -10.94
N ALA A 224 -4.40 -17.93 -12.01
CA ALA A 224 -5.43 -18.93 -12.29
C ALA A 224 -5.51 -20.01 -11.20
N ASP A 225 -4.36 -20.50 -10.72
CA ASP A 225 -4.26 -21.45 -9.62
C ASP A 225 -4.77 -20.84 -8.31
N PHE A 226 -4.32 -19.61 -7.98
CA PHE A 226 -4.72 -18.91 -6.76
C PHE A 226 -6.24 -18.68 -6.70
N ILE A 227 -6.85 -18.24 -7.80
CA ILE A 227 -8.28 -17.91 -7.83
C ILE A 227 -9.20 -19.12 -8.06
N SER A 228 -8.66 -20.28 -8.42
CA SER A 228 -9.39 -21.49 -8.84
C SER A 228 -10.58 -21.90 -7.95
N ARG A 229 -10.42 -21.78 -6.63
CA ARG A 229 -11.40 -22.19 -5.60
C ARG A 229 -12.44 -21.12 -5.25
N TYR A 230 -12.40 -19.97 -5.92
CA TYR A 230 -13.29 -18.85 -5.67
C TYR A 230 -14.23 -18.60 -6.85
N LYS A 231 -15.38 -18.02 -6.56
CA LYS A 231 -16.42 -17.67 -7.54
C LYS A 231 -16.11 -16.36 -8.28
N ILE A 232 -15.05 -16.38 -9.07
CA ILE A 232 -14.62 -15.22 -9.88
C ILE A 232 -15.66 -14.98 -10.97
N THR A 233 -16.47 -13.95 -10.75
CA THR A 233 -17.63 -13.59 -11.58
C THR A 233 -17.32 -12.39 -12.47
N TYR A 234 -16.55 -11.42 -11.97
CA TYR A 234 -16.03 -10.32 -12.79
C TYR A 234 -14.68 -10.68 -13.41
N PRO A 235 -14.23 -9.95 -14.45
CA PRO A 235 -12.99 -10.25 -15.16
C PRO A 235 -11.74 -10.31 -14.29
N VAL A 236 -10.71 -10.96 -14.82
CA VAL A 236 -9.37 -11.02 -14.27
C VAL A 236 -8.49 -10.06 -15.08
N ALA A 237 -7.99 -9.03 -14.42
CA ALA A 237 -7.32 -7.90 -15.05
C ALA A 237 -5.79 -7.97 -14.98
N TYR A 238 -5.15 -7.65 -16.10
CA TYR A 238 -3.73 -7.29 -16.16
C TYR A 238 -3.57 -5.80 -15.86
N ASN A 239 -2.86 -5.45 -14.78
CA ASN A 239 -2.41 -4.09 -14.51
C ASN A 239 -0.88 -4.00 -14.71
N CYS A 240 -0.42 -3.01 -15.47
CA CYS A 240 0.98 -2.62 -15.59
C CYS A 240 1.09 -1.09 -15.65
N GLU A 241 1.38 -0.47 -14.51
CA GLU A 241 1.69 0.96 -14.39
C GLU A 241 3.19 1.19 -14.10
N ASP A 242 3.63 2.45 -14.13
CA ASP A 242 4.99 2.90 -13.74
C ASP A 242 6.16 2.27 -14.52
N PHE A 243 5.89 1.61 -15.65
CA PHE A 243 6.88 1.00 -16.55
C PHE A 243 7.88 2.00 -17.19
N LYS A 244 7.66 3.31 -17.00
CA LYS A 244 8.57 4.38 -17.45
C LYS A 244 9.52 4.88 -16.35
N SER A 245 9.37 4.46 -15.09
CA SER A 245 10.32 4.82 -14.04
C SER A 245 11.65 4.08 -14.19
N GLU A 246 12.77 4.74 -13.90
CA GLU A 246 14.12 4.18 -14.04
C GLU A 246 14.40 3.01 -13.07
N ASP A 247 13.61 2.88 -12.00
CA ASP A 247 13.69 1.78 -11.03
C ASP A 247 12.76 0.59 -11.36
N SER A 248 12.02 0.67 -12.48
CA SER A 248 11.22 -0.43 -13.01
C SER A 248 12.07 -1.34 -13.90
N ARG A 249 12.00 -2.66 -13.70
CA ARG A 249 12.58 -3.65 -14.65
C ARG A 249 12.01 -3.52 -16.08
N GLN A 250 10.84 -2.91 -16.25
CA GLN A 250 10.25 -2.62 -17.56
C GLN A 250 10.79 -1.35 -18.24
N TYR A 251 11.70 -0.61 -17.58
CA TYR A 251 12.23 0.65 -18.12
C TYR A 251 12.91 0.45 -19.48
N GLY A 252 12.48 1.24 -20.46
CA GLY A 252 12.99 1.16 -21.83
C GLY A 252 12.44 0.00 -22.67
N LEU A 253 11.49 -0.79 -22.18
CA LEU A 253 10.78 -1.77 -23.03
C LEU A 253 9.95 -1.05 -24.11
N ASP A 254 10.11 -1.53 -25.34
CA ASP A 254 9.32 -1.07 -26.49
C ASP A 254 7.82 -1.37 -26.31
N LYS A 255 6.96 -0.49 -26.84
CA LYS A 255 5.50 -0.64 -26.79
C LYS A 255 5.02 -1.98 -27.34
N THR A 256 5.64 -2.47 -28.43
CA THR A 256 5.28 -3.74 -29.06
C THR A 256 5.57 -4.90 -28.12
N VAL A 257 6.75 -4.89 -27.48
CA VAL A 257 7.16 -5.91 -26.51
C VAL A 257 6.22 -5.89 -25.30
N ARG A 258 5.96 -4.71 -24.71
CA ARG A 258 5.06 -4.57 -23.55
C ARG A 258 3.62 -5.00 -23.87
N THR A 259 3.12 -4.72 -25.08
CA THR A 259 1.80 -5.18 -25.53
C THR A 259 1.77 -6.70 -25.75
N GLY A 260 2.86 -7.30 -26.23
CA GLY A 260 3.01 -8.77 -26.30
C GLY A 260 2.98 -9.44 -24.93
N ILE A 261 3.68 -8.87 -23.93
CA ILE A 261 3.68 -9.31 -22.54
C ILE A 261 2.25 -9.28 -21.95
N ALA A 262 1.54 -8.16 -22.09
CA ALA A 262 0.14 -8.05 -21.66
C ALA A 262 -0.78 -9.07 -22.37
N SER A 263 -0.59 -9.25 -23.68
CA SER A 263 -1.37 -10.24 -24.45
C SER A 263 -1.12 -11.66 -23.97
N ALA A 264 0.14 -12.03 -23.68
CA ALA A 264 0.50 -13.36 -23.20
C ALA A 264 -0.15 -13.70 -21.85
N PHE A 265 -0.26 -12.73 -20.93
CA PHE A 265 -1.03 -12.91 -19.69
C PHE A 265 -2.52 -13.12 -19.99
N LEU A 266 -3.11 -12.24 -20.82
CA LEU A 266 -4.55 -12.20 -21.07
C LEU A 266 -5.06 -13.42 -21.86
N ASP A 267 -4.31 -13.86 -22.88
CA ASP A 267 -4.57 -15.11 -23.61
C ASP A 267 -4.51 -16.33 -22.64
N SER A 268 -3.56 -16.36 -21.69
CA SER A 268 -3.44 -17.43 -20.68
C SER A 268 -4.58 -17.43 -19.65
N ILE A 269 -5.00 -16.27 -19.17
CA ILE A 269 -6.19 -16.12 -18.30
C ILE A 269 -7.47 -16.59 -19.02
N GLN A 270 -7.60 -16.30 -20.33
CA GLN A 270 -8.71 -16.78 -21.15
C GLN A 270 -8.67 -18.31 -21.32
N ALA A 271 -7.50 -18.89 -21.54
CA ALA A 271 -7.32 -20.34 -21.63
C ALA A 271 -7.66 -21.06 -20.31
N ALA A 272 -7.41 -20.42 -19.15
CA ALA A 272 -7.86 -20.89 -17.84
C ALA A 272 -9.39 -20.74 -17.60
N GLY A 273 -10.14 -20.22 -18.58
CA GLY A 273 -11.60 -20.13 -18.55
C GLY A 273 -12.15 -18.93 -17.77
N TYR A 274 -11.35 -17.89 -17.53
CA TYR A 274 -11.79 -16.62 -16.97
C TYR A 274 -11.94 -15.56 -18.07
N THR A 275 -12.70 -14.50 -17.80
CA THR A 275 -12.80 -13.36 -18.73
C THR A 275 -11.58 -12.45 -18.55
N PRO A 276 -10.71 -12.26 -19.58
CA PRO A 276 -9.56 -11.38 -19.50
C PRO A 276 -9.95 -9.91 -19.62
N MET A 277 -9.23 -9.04 -18.90
CA MET A 277 -9.41 -7.59 -18.96
C MET A 277 -8.06 -6.86 -18.95
N PHE A 278 -7.89 -5.88 -19.83
CA PHE A 278 -6.69 -5.03 -19.86
C PHE A 278 -6.96 -3.72 -19.12
N TYR A 279 -6.11 -3.37 -18.15
CA TYR A 279 -6.15 -2.10 -17.44
C TYR A 279 -4.96 -1.20 -17.78
N ALA A 280 -5.22 0.08 -18.01
CA ALA A 280 -4.22 1.16 -18.10
C ALA A 280 -4.89 2.54 -17.97
N SER A 281 -4.09 3.61 -17.86
CA SER A 281 -4.61 4.97 -17.86
C SER A 281 -5.09 5.42 -19.25
N ARG A 282 -6.11 6.28 -19.28
CA ARG A 282 -6.65 6.85 -20.53
C ARG A 282 -5.57 7.49 -21.41
N ASN A 283 -4.56 8.11 -20.81
CA ASN A 283 -3.49 8.80 -21.54
C ASN A 283 -2.48 7.84 -22.18
N GLU A 284 -2.32 6.63 -21.65
CA GLU A 284 -1.49 5.59 -22.26
C GLU A 284 -2.22 4.86 -23.41
N MET A 285 -3.53 4.69 -23.31
CA MET A 285 -4.35 4.04 -24.33
C MET A 285 -4.67 4.96 -25.52
N GLU A 286 -4.91 6.25 -25.28
CA GLU A 286 -5.41 7.20 -26.30
C GLU A 286 -4.46 7.28 -27.51
N GLY A 287 -5.00 7.10 -28.72
CA GLY A 287 -4.22 7.14 -29.96
C GLY A 287 -3.09 6.10 -30.05
N ASN A 288 -3.21 4.98 -29.32
CA ASN A 288 -2.17 3.96 -29.17
C ASN A 288 -0.84 4.54 -28.62
N ALA A 289 -0.88 5.48 -27.66
CA ALA A 289 0.31 6.18 -27.18
C ALA A 289 1.38 5.22 -26.61
N ASP A 290 1.02 4.44 -25.59
CA ASP A 290 1.91 3.52 -24.87
C ASP A 290 1.48 2.04 -24.97
N TRP A 291 0.31 1.76 -25.55
CA TRP A 291 -0.22 0.42 -25.76
C TRP A 291 -0.75 0.27 -27.19
N ASP A 292 -0.67 -0.93 -27.77
CA ASP A 292 -1.35 -1.25 -29.03
C ASP A 292 -2.79 -1.70 -28.72
N MET A 293 -3.71 -0.73 -28.71
CA MET A 293 -5.11 -0.94 -28.40
C MET A 293 -5.90 -1.54 -29.58
N ASP A 294 -5.36 -1.50 -30.80
CA ASP A 294 -5.93 -2.23 -31.93
C ASP A 294 -5.77 -3.75 -31.71
N VAL A 295 -4.65 -4.18 -31.12
CA VAL A 295 -4.46 -5.57 -30.65
C VAL A 295 -5.24 -5.87 -29.37
N LEU A 296 -5.11 -5.03 -28.32
CA LEU A 296 -5.68 -5.34 -26.99
C LEU A 296 -7.20 -5.17 -26.94
N GLY A 297 -7.71 -4.04 -27.43
CA GLY A 297 -9.14 -3.68 -27.36
C GLY A 297 -10.05 -4.44 -28.30
N SER A 298 -9.49 -5.11 -29.32
CA SER A 298 -10.23 -6.00 -30.23
C SER A 298 -10.45 -7.41 -29.67
N LYS A 299 -9.61 -7.85 -28.72
CA LYS A 299 -9.68 -9.18 -28.09
C LYS A 299 -10.28 -9.18 -26.69
N TYR A 300 -9.85 -8.26 -25.83
CA TYR A 300 -10.09 -8.32 -24.38
C TYR A 300 -11.11 -7.27 -23.93
N LYS A 301 -11.65 -7.40 -22.72
CA LYS A 301 -12.35 -6.26 -22.10
C LYS A 301 -11.34 -5.18 -21.71
N VAL A 302 -11.74 -3.92 -21.74
CA VAL A 302 -10.86 -2.79 -21.42
C VAL A 302 -11.39 -2.03 -20.20
N TRP A 303 -10.52 -1.85 -19.20
CA TRP A 303 -10.76 -1.07 -17.99
C TRP A 303 -9.85 0.15 -18.03
N VAL A 304 -10.45 1.34 -18.13
CA VAL A 304 -9.70 2.59 -18.25
C VAL A 304 -9.70 3.36 -16.93
N SER A 305 -8.58 3.93 -16.51
CA SER A 305 -8.56 4.93 -15.44
C SER A 305 -8.50 6.36 -16.01
N GLN A 306 -9.41 7.22 -15.51
CA GLN A 306 -9.43 8.65 -15.81
C GLN A 306 -10.21 9.39 -14.71
N TYR A 307 -9.62 10.44 -14.13
CA TYR A 307 -10.20 11.18 -13.00
C TYR A 307 -10.60 12.60 -13.43
N PRO A 308 -11.83 12.81 -13.95
CA PRO A 308 -12.34 14.14 -14.25
C PRO A 308 -12.55 14.97 -12.97
N GLU A 309 -12.60 16.29 -13.10
CA GLU A 309 -12.90 17.22 -11.98
C GLU A 309 -14.22 16.88 -11.29
N LYS A 310 -15.22 16.44 -12.07
CA LYS A 310 -16.50 15.92 -11.58
C LYS A 310 -16.63 14.45 -11.95
N PRO A 311 -16.55 13.51 -11.00
CA PRO A 311 -16.66 12.07 -11.27
C PRO A 311 -18.09 11.67 -11.69
N PHE A 312 -18.29 10.37 -11.91
CA PHE A 312 -19.63 9.78 -11.99
C PHE A 312 -20.47 10.15 -10.75
N PRO A 313 -21.78 10.47 -10.88
CA PRO A 313 -22.59 10.41 -12.10
C PRO A 313 -22.58 11.69 -12.98
N ASP A 314 -21.93 12.78 -12.54
CA ASP A 314 -21.90 14.05 -13.29
C ASP A 314 -21.16 13.92 -14.63
N THR A 315 -20.06 13.16 -14.64
CA THR A 315 -19.44 12.66 -15.88
C THR A 315 -19.90 11.22 -16.11
N PRO A 316 -20.64 10.92 -17.20
CA PRO A 316 -21.27 9.61 -17.39
C PRO A 316 -20.34 8.52 -17.95
N SER A 317 -19.18 8.89 -18.50
CA SER A 317 -18.23 7.96 -19.13
C SER A 317 -16.83 8.57 -19.26
N ALA A 318 -15.81 7.73 -19.41
CA ALA A 318 -14.46 8.17 -19.73
C ALA A 318 -14.38 8.80 -21.12
N THR A 319 -13.42 9.69 -21.33
CA THR A 319 -13.16 10.36 -22.61
C THR A 319 -12.05 9.68 -23.41
N TYR A 320 -11.83 8.39 -23.18
CA TYR A 320 -11.03 7.54 -24.04
C TYR A 320 -11.83 7.27 -25.33
N SER A 321 -11.22 7.49 -26.49
CA SER A 321 -11.92 7.35 -27.77
C SER A 321 -12.21 5.90 -28.19
N GLY A 322 -11.50 4.92 -27.61
CA GLY A 322 -11.68 3.49 -27.89
C GLY A 322 -12.80 2.83 -27.07
N ARG A 323 -13.14 1.60 -27.45
CA ARG A 323 -14.07 0.76 -26.68
C ARG A 323 -13.49 0.50 -25.28
N HIS A 324 -14.32 0.70 -24.26
CA HIS A 324 -14.03 0.32 -22.89
C HIS A 324 -15.29 -0.23 -22.20
N ASP A 325 -15.08 -1.20 -21.31
CA ASP A 325 -16.13 -1.98 -20.64
C ASP A 325 -16.28 -1.58 -19.17
N MET A 326 -15.22 -1.04 -18.55
CA MET A 326 -15.19 -0.54 -17.18
C MET A 326 -14.38 0.76 -17.10
N TRP A 327 -14.72 1.64 -16.15
CA TRP A 327 -14.04 2.91 -15.93
C TRP A 327 -13.80 3.15 -14.43
N GLN A 328 -12.52 3.30 -14.05
CA GLN A 328 -12.12 3.80 -12.74
C GLN A 328 -12.14 5.33 -12.77
N TYR A 329 -13.11 5.92 -12.08
CA TYR A 329 -13.44 7.35 -12.20
C TYR A 329 -12.89 8.21 -11.05
N THR A 330 -12.44 7.59 -9.95
CA THR A 330 -11.74 8.28 -8.88
C THR A 330 -10.94 7.31 -8.01
N SER A 331 -9.78 7.74 -7.50
CA SER A 331 -9.03 7.07 -6.42
C SER A 331 -9.29 7.68 -5.04
N GLN A 332 -10.19 8.66 -4.95
CA GLN A 332 -10.48 9.42 -3.74
C GLN A 332 -11.81 9.04 -3.09
N GLY A 333 -12.34 7.87 -3.43
CA GLY A 333 -13.59 7.33 -2.89
C GLY A 333 -13.57 7.19 -1.37
N GLN A 334 -14.76 7.28 -0.79
CA GLN A 334 -15.04 6.96 0.61
C GLN A 334 -16.27 6.08 0.63
N VAL A 335 -16.08 4.82 1.03
CA VAL A 335 -17.14 3.80 1.06
C VAL A 335 -17.27 3.30 2.49
N ALA A 336 -18.49 3.19 3.00
CA ALA A 336 -18.73 2.70 4.35
C ALA A 336 -18.12 1.29 4.51
N GLY A 337 -17.42 1.06 5.63
CA GLY A 337 -16.65 -0.16 5.88
C GLY A 337 -15.19 -0.13 5.41
N ILE A 338 -14.77 0.91 4.68
CA ILE A 338 -13.36 1.14 4.30
C ILE A 338 -12.89 2.46 4.91
N GLY A 339 -12.00 2.38 5.91
CA GLY A 339 -11.49 3.57 6.62
C GLY A 339 -10.46 4.40 5.85
N LYS A 340 -10.02 3.92 4.68
CA LYS A 340 -9.03 4.58 3.80
C LYS A 340 -9.70 5.00 2.48
N LYS A 341 -8.98 5.78 1.67
CA LYS A 341 -9.39 6.04 0.28
C LYS A 341 -9.41 4.73 -0.51
N VAL A 342 -10.37 4.64 -1.42
CA VAL A 342 -10.59 3.47 -2.28
C VAL A 342 -10.92 3.93 -3.69
N ASP A 343 -10.49 3.14 -4.66
CA ASP A 343 -10.72 3.38 -6.07
C ASP A 343 -12.13 2.91 -6.44
N VAL A 344 -12.87 3.74 -7.18
CA VAL A 344 -14.30 3.52 -7.47
C VAL A 344 -14.53 3.44 -8.97
N ASN A 345 -15.32 2.46 -9.35
CA ASN A 345 -15.49 1.97 -10.70
C ASN A 345 -16.95 1.93 -11.12
N VAL A 346 -17.21 2.23 -12.38
CA VAL A 346 -18.45 1.83 -13.06
C VAL A 346 -18.11 0.79 -14.11
N ALA A 347 -18.79 -0.35 -14.09
CA ALA A 347 -18.80 -1.30 -15.21
C ALA A 347 -20.07 -1.07 -16.03
N TYR A 348 -19.95 -1.00 -17.35
CA TYR A 348 -21.12 -0.86 -18.25
C TYR A 348 -21.79 -2.20 -18.56
N PHE A 349 -21.54 -3.19 -17.70
CA PHE A 349 -22.07 -4.53 -17.73
C PHE A 349 -22.23 -5.03 -16.30
N GLY A 350 -23.05 -6.08 -16.14
CA GLY A 350 -23.23 -6.78 -14.87
C GLY A 350 -23.48 -8.26 -15.09
N TYR A 351 -23.58 -9.01 -13.99
CA TYR A 351 -23.94 -10.43 -14.02
C TYR A 351 -25.17 -10.68 -13.16
N SER A 352 -26.19 -11.31 -13.75
CA SER A 352 -27.43 -11.69 -13.06
C SER A 352 -27.24 -12.89 -12.10
N LYS A 353 -26.17 -13.66 -12.30
CA LYS A 353 -25.78 -14.80 -11.46
C LYS A 353 -24.32 -14.66 -11.02
N GLU A 354 -23.99 -15.35 -9.94
CA GLU A 354 -22.60 -15.58 -9.53
C GLU A 354 -22.01 -16.70 -10.41
N ALA A 355 -20.71 -16.65 -10.68
CA ALA A 355 -19.99 -17.75 -11.33
C ALA A 355 -19.80 -18.92 -10.35
N GLU A 356 -19.53 -20.11 -10.88
CA GLU A 356 -19.01 -21.22 -10.06
C GLU A 356 -17.48 -21.22 -10.04
N ALA A 357 -16.90 -21.73 -8.96
CA ALA A 357 -15.45 -21.94 -8.86
C ALA A 357 -14.98 -22.98 -9.89
N LYS A 358 -13.72 -22.85 -10.36
CA LYS A 358 -13.13 -23.78 -11.34
C LYS A 358 -12.64 -25.07 -10.67
N ASP A 359 -12.07 -24.94 -9.47
CA ASP A 359 -11.83 -26.04 -8.53
C ASP A 359 -12.99 -26.05 -7.51
N SER A 360 -13.70 -27.17 -7.41
CA SER A 360 -14.81 -27.35 -6.47
C SER A 360 -14.35 -27.64 -5.03
N THR A 361 -13.04 -27.80 -4.81
CA THR A 361 -12.45 -27.87 -3.48
C THR A 361 -12.68 -26.55 -2.75
N PRO A 362 -13.27 -26.54 -1.54
CA PRO A 362 -13.44 -25.32 -0.77
C PRO A 362 -12.12 -24.59 -0.55
N ALA A 363 -12.13 -23.26 -0.72
CA ALA A 363 -11.01 -22.42 -0.31
C ALA A 363 -10.77 -22.54 1.20
N GLU A 364 -9.51 -22.38 1.62
CA GLU A 364 -9.17 -22.27 3.03
C GLU A 364 -9.81 -21.01 3.60
N VAL A 365 -10.63 -21.16 4.66
CA VAL A 365 -11.27 -20.04 5.33
C VAL A 365 -10.20 -19.21 6.04
N VAL A 366 -10.09 -17.93 5.69
CA VAL A 366 -9.16 -17.00 6.35
C VAL A 366 -9.91 -15.96 7.16
N GLU A 367 -9.35 -15.62 8.32
CA GLU A 367 -9.83 -14.52 9.15
C GLU A 367 -9.22 -13.17 8.72
N ALA A 368 -9.81 -12.07 9.18
CA ALA A 368 -9.23 -10.75 9.03
C ALA A 368 -7.80 -10.73 9.59
N ASN A 369 -6.84 -10.23 8.79
CA ASN A 369 -5.46 -10.09 9.25
C ASN A 369 -5.26 -8.68 9.84
N PRO A 370 -5.22 -8.52 11.17
CA PRO A 370 -5.21 -7.22 11.81
C PRO A 370 -3.84 -6.52 11.73
N GLU A 371 -2.81 -7.19 11.21
CA GLU A 371 -1.49 -6.61 10.98
C GLU A 371 -1.42 -5.85 9.64
N VAL A 372 -2.35 -6.05 8.69
CA VAL A 372 -2.27 -5.48 7.34
C VAL A 372 -2.31 -3.94 7.35
N GLY A 373 -1.22 -3.36 6.86
CA GLY A 373 -0.94 -1.92 6.88
C GLY A 373 0.05 -1.48 7.98
N ILE A 374 0.59 -2.40 8.77
CA ILE A 374 1.51 -2.13 9.88
C ILE A 374 2.84 -2.85 9.67
N THR A 375 3.93 -2.08 9.51
CA THR A 375 5.29 -2.61 9.64
C THR A 375 5.50 -3.05 11.08
N PHE A 376 5.91 -4.30 11.30
CA PHE A 376 6.52 -4.72 12.56
C PHE A 376 8.03 -4.90 12.38
N THR A 377 8.82 -4.18 13.17
CA THR A 377 10.23 -4.52 13.38
C THR A 377 10.28 -5.78 14.25
N GLU A 378 10.69 -6.90 13.67
CA GLU A 378 10.83 -8.19 14.35
C GLU A 378 11.83 -8.09 15.52
N VAL A 379 11.40 -8.54 16.69
CA VAL A 379 12.21 -8.60 17.92
C VAL A 379 11.87 -9.88 18.69
N GLN A 380 12.70 -10.30 19.63
CA GLN A 380 12.42 -11.43 20.50
C GLN A 380 12.92 -11.13 21.91
N GLU A 381 12.08 -10.50 22.73
CA GLU A 381 12.46 -10.03 24.07
C GLU A 381 11.31 -10.19 25.06
N THR A 382 11.64 -10.35 26.35
CA THR A 382 10.65 -10.38 27.42
C THR A 382 10.34 -8.95 27.86
N VAL A 383 9.07 -8.57 27.88
CA VAL A 383 8.59 -7.27 28.35
C VAL A 383 7.63 -7.41 29.52
N THR A 384 7.53 -6.38 30.35
CA THR A 384 6.45 -6.17 31.33
C THR A 384 5.71 -4.87 31.02
N ALA A 385 4.52 -4.70 31.58
CA ALA A 385 3.86 -3.39 31.55
C ALA A 385 4.55 -2.43 32.53
N LYS A 386 4.58 -1.13 32.21
CA LYS A 386 5.05 -0.09 33.14
C LYS A 386 4.11 0.01 34.36
N ILE A 387 2.80 0.03 34.13
CA ILE A 387 1.77 0.00 35.19
C ILE A 387 0.77 -1.10 34.86
N GLU A 388 -0.09 -0.87 33.86
CA GLU A 388 -0.91 -1.90 33.21
C GLU A 388 -1.14 -1.55 31.73
N THR A 389 -1.46 -2.54 30.90
CA THR A 389 -1.93 -2.34 29.53
C THR A 389 -2.97 -3.40 29.16
N ASN A 390 -3.93 -3.01 28.33
CA ASN A 390 -4.87 -3.95 27.71
C ASN A 390 -4.15 -4.74 26.61
N LEU A 391 -4.36 -6.06 26.59
CA LEU A 391 -3.95 -6.96 25.52
C LEU A 391 -5.15 -7.19 24.60
N ARG A 392 -4.98 -6.96 23.30
CA ARG A 392 -6.06 -6.93 22.31
C ARG A 392 -5.90 -7.93 21.18
N THR A 393 -7.01 -8.27 20.52
CA THR A 393 -7.01 -9.11 19.30
C THR A 393 -6.46 -8.41 18.07
N ALA A 394 -6.42 -7.07 18.06
CA ALA A 394 -5.88 -6.27 16.96
C ALA A 394 -5.09 -5.05 17.51
N PRO A 395 -4.09 -4.55 16.76
CA PRO A 395 -3.29 -3.37 17.11
C PRO A 395 -4.05 -2.06 16.82
N THR A 396 -5.25 -1.94 17.37
CA THR A 396 -6.13 -0.75 17.27
C THR A 396 -7.09 -0.71 18.46
N THR A 397 -7.63 0.48 18.75
CA THR A 397 -8.74 0.70 19.68
C THR A 397 -10.10 0.85 18.98
N ALA A 398 -10.12 0.88 17.65
CA ALA A 398 -11.34 0.97 16.85
C ALA A 398 -12.19 -0.31 16.89
N ASP A 399 -13.42 -0.22 16.36
CA ASP A 399 -14.37 -1.33 16.30
C ASP A 399 -13.76 -2.57 15.60
N GLY A 400 -14.11 -3.75 16.12
CA GLY A 400 -13.50 -5.04 15.76
C GLY A 400 -12.38 -5.50 16.71
N SER A 401 -11.70 -4.58 17.41
CA SER A 401 -10.63 -4.93 18.36
C SER A 401 -11.14 -5.21 19.79
N GLN A 402 -11.00 -6.46 20.24
CA GLN A 402 -11.45 -6.90 21.57
C GLN A 402 -10.31 -6.93 22.57
N VAL A 403 -10.58 -6.53 23.82
CA VAL A 403 -9.64 -6.72 24.94
C VAL A 403 -9.79 -8.15 25.47
N VAL A 404 -8.73 -8.96 25.33
CA VAL A 404 -8.72 -10.38 25.73
C VAL A 404 -8.04 -10.61 27.08
N ALA A 405 -7.14 -9.72 27.49
CA ALA A 405 -6.47 -9.78 28.78
C ALA A 405 -5.93 -8.40 29.18
N LYS A 406 -5.35 -8.30 30.38
CA LYS A 406 -4.48 -7.21 30.81
C LYS A 406 -3.11 -7.76 31.19
N LEU A 407 -2.06 -7.03 30.82
CA LEU A 407 -0.71 -7.22 31.35
C LEU A 407 -0.47 -6.15 32.42
N VAL A 408 -0.15 -6.56 33.65
CA VAL A 408 0.21 -5.63 34.73
C VAL A 408 1.72 -5.66 35.01
N ASN A 409 2.25 -4.62 35.66
CA ASN A 409 3.66 -4.55 36.03
C ASN A 409 4.08 -5.78 36.86
N GLY A 410 5.24 -6.36 36.54
CA GLY A 410 5.73 -7.61 37.09
C GLY A 410 5.22 -8.88 36.40
N GLN A 411 4.09 -8.84 35.67
CA GLN A 411 3.76 -9.90 34.71
C GLN A 411 4.56 -9.71 33.42
N THR A 412 4.86 -10.80 32.72
CA THR A 412 5.65 -10.78 31.49
C THR A 412 4.88 -11.27 30.27
N ALA A 413 5.27 -10.75 29.11
CA ALA A 413 4.88 -11.23 27.79
C ALA A 413 6.15 -11.27 26.91
N THR A 414 6.12 -12.09 25.86
CA THR A 414 7.19 -12.10 24.85
C THR A 414 6.82 -11.09 23.77
N ARG A 415 7.61 -10.02 23.58
CA ARG A 415 7.43 -9.11 22.44
C ARG A 415 8.09 -9.73 21.22
N THR A 416 7.29 -9.96 20.18
CA THR A 416 7.69 -10.53 18.89
C THR A 416 7.75 -9.49 17.77
N GLY A 417 7.28 -8.26 17.99
CA GLY A 417 7.39 -7.18 17.02
C GLY A 417 7.06 -5.81 17.61
N VAL A 418 7.70 -4.76 17.09
CA VAL A 418 7.37 -3.35 17.37
C VAL A 418 6.79 -2.71 16.12
N GLY A 419 5.52 -2.32 16.18
CA GLY A 419 4.76 -1.74 15.08
C GLY A 419 5.06 -0.27 14.85
N ASN A 420 5.19 0.14 13.59
CA ASN A 420 5.34 1.54 13.18
C ASN A 420 4.13 2.42 13.56
N ASN A 421 3.00 1.81 13.91
CA ASN A 421 1.77 2.45 14.39
C ASN A 421 1.70 2.62 15.92
N GLY A 422 2.79 2.34 16.65
CA GLY A 422 2.84 2.47 18.11
C GLY A 422 2.29 1.27 18.90
N TRP A 423 1.99 0.14 18.25
CA TRP A 423 1.58 -1.11 18.90
C TRP A 423 2.69 -2.16 18.87
N SER A 424 2.84 -2.94 19.93
CA SER A 424 3.73 -4.10 19.97
C SER A 424 2.91 -5.37 19.77
N ARG A 425 3.41 -6.28 18.93
CA ARG A 425 2.92 -7.64 18.80
C ARG A 425 3.57 -8.48 19.90
N LEU A 426 2.74 -9.15 20.68
CA LEU A 426 3.13 -9.95 21.84
C LEU A 426 2.63 -11.38 21.69
N GLU A 427 3.37 -12.31 22.29
CA GLU A 427 2.88 -13.63 22.67
C GLU A 427 2.67 -13.65 24.19
N TYR A 428 1.43 -13.95 24.61
CA TYR A 428 1.03 -14.00 26.02
C TYR A 428 0.10 -15.21 26.21
N ASN A 429 0.44 -16.10 27.14
CA ASN A 429 -0.26 -17.37 27.37
C ASN A 429 -0.47 -18.21 26.09
N GLY A 430 0.48 -18.19 25.15
CA GLY A 430 0.39 -18.88 23.86
C GLY A 430 -0.56 -18.26 22.85
N GLN A 431 -1.09 -17.05 23.11
CA GLN A 431 -1.90 -16.28 22.18
C GLN A 431 -1.10 -15.10 21.62
N LYS A 432 -1.23 -14.86 20.31
CA LYS A 432 -0.79 -13.62 19.68
C LYS A 432 -1.78 -12.50 20.06
N VAL A 433 -1.27 -11.44 20.67
CA VAL A 433 -2.05 -10.27 21.13
C VAL A 433 -1.27 -8.98 20.89
N TYR A 434 -1.94 -7.84 20.97
CA TYR A 434 -1.33 -6.53 20.75
C TYR A 434 -1.53 -5.60 21.95
N ALA A 435 -0.51 -4.81 22.26
CA ALA A 435 -0.54 -3.81 23.32
C ALA A 435 0.12 -2.51 22.83
N VAL A 436 -0.21 -1.37 23.44
CA VAL A 436 0.43 -0.09 23.08
C VAL A 436 1.90 -0.12 23.51
N SER A 437 2.82 0.12 22.59
CA SER A 437 4.27 -0.03 22.80
C SER A 437 4.82 0.84 23.92
N SER A 438 4.27 2.04 24.11
CA SER A 438 4.67 2.98 25.17
C SER A 438 4.37 2.47 26.58
N PHE A 439 3.39 1.58 26.75
CA PHE A 439 3.05 1.00 28.06
C PHE A 439 3.92 -0.20 28.44
N LEU A 440 4.85 -0.62 27.57
CA LEU A 440 5.73 -1.77 27.78
C LEU A 440 7.16 -1.32 28.11
N THR A 441 7.90 -2.18 28.80
CA THR A 441 9.33 -2.03 29.03
C THR A 441 10.03 -3.41 29.03
N ALA A 442 11.24 -3.46 28.46
CA ALA A 442 12.13 -4.61 28.54
C ALA A 442 12.97 -4.61 29.85
N ASP A 443 12.97 -3.50 30.59
CA ASP A 443 13.51 -3.47 31.95
C ASP A 443 12.53 -4.18 32.90
N LEU A 444 12.76 -5.47 33.12
CA LEU A 444 11.98 -6.28 34.05
C LEU A 444 12.19 -5.91 35.53
N THR A 445 13.14 -5.03 35.84
CA THR A 445 13.31 -4.47 37.20
C THR A 445 12.49 -3.20 37.42
N TYR A 446 11.89 -2.64 36.36
CA TYR A 446 11.03 -1.46 36.43
C TYR A 446 9.92 -1.66 37.45
N GLN A 447 10.05 -0.95 38.57
CA GLN A 447 8.97 -0.76 39.52
C GLN A 447 8.08 0.36 38.96
N ALA A 448 6.78 0.09 38.83
CA ALA A 448 5.82 1.18 38.73
C ALA A 448 6.11 2.19 39.85
N PRO A 449 6.14 3.51 39.58
CA PRO A 449 6.21 4.51 40.63
C PRO A 449 5.14 4.17 41.67
N ALA A 450 5.54 4.03 42.93
CA ALA A 450 4.58 3.79 44.01
C ALA A 450 3.52 4.89 43.94
N GLU A 451 2.23 4.53 44.08
CA GLU A 451 1.14 5.52 44.05
C GLU A 451 1.50 6.68 44.99
N GLU A 452 1.88 7.82 44.42
CA GLU A 452 2.03 9.03 45.20
C GLU A 452 0.64 9.42 45.66
N LYS A 453 0.38 9.08 46.93
CA LYS A 453 -0.72 9.59 47.72
C LYS A 453 -0.90 11.07 47.37
N PRO A 454 -2.08 11.48 46.86
CA PRO A 454 -2.18 12.57 45.90
C PRO A 454 -1.51 13.84 46.40
N ALA A 455 -0.69 14.44 45.54
CA ALA A 455 -0.23 15.82 45.68
C ALA A 455 -1.45 16.71 46.02
N PRO A 456 -1.27 17.73 46.88
CA PRO A 456 -2.38 18.48 47.46
C PRO A 456 -3.35 18.95 46.38
N SER A 457 -4.64 18.70 46.61
CA SER A 457 -5.73 18.80 45.64
C SER A 457 -5.59 20.01 44.71
N GLN A 458 -5.24 19.75 43.45
CA GLN A 458 -5.21 20.79 42.43
C GLN A 458 -6.65 21.24 42.17
N THR A 459 -6.95 22.49 42.52
CA THR A 459 -8.26 23.10 42.32
C THR A 459 -8.41 23.53 40.86
N TYR A 460 -9.33 22.89 40.15
CA TYR A 460 -9.78 23.32 38.84
C TYR A 460 -11.04 24.18 39.02
N GLU A 461 -11.04 25.40 38.49
CA GLU A 461 -12.25 26.22 38.44
C GLU A 461 -13.24 25.57 37.45
N PRO A 462 -14.45 25.20 37.88
CA PRO A 462 -15.38 24.43 37.05
C PRO A 462 -15.92 25.29 35.91
N VAL A 463 -15.89 24.73 34.71
CA VAL A 463 -16.47 25.31 33.49
C VAL A 463 -17.30 24.24 32.77
N ASN A 464 -18.01 24.61 31.71
CA ASN A 464 -18.69 23.66 30.84
C ASN A 464 -18.82 24.30 29.46
N GLU A 465 -17.78 24.15 28.64
CA GLU A 465 -17.63 24.86 27.39
C GLU A 465 -16.96 24.00 26.32
N THR A 466 -17.47 24.07 25.09
CA THR A 466 -16.86 23.40 23.94
C THR A 466 -15.60 24.14 23.53
N VAL A 467 -14.49 23.42 23.41
CA VAL A 467 -13.20 23.93 22.93
C VAL A 467 -12.67 23.07 21.80
N THR A 468 -11.80 23.66 20.98
CA THR A 468 -10.96 22.95 20.02
C THR A 468 -9.48 23.21 20.29
N ALA A 469 -8.59 22.41 19.70
CA ALA A 469 -7.17 22.75 19.68
C ALA A 469 -6.94 23.95 18.74
N LYS A 470 -5.98 24.80 19.05
CA LYS A 470 -5.55 25.90 18.16
C LYS A 470 -4.87 25.39 16.89
N ASP A 471 -4.13 24.30 17.03
CA ASP A 471 -3.53 23.58 15.91
C ASP A 471 -3.57 22.07 16.20
N THR A 472 -2.80 21.63 17.19
CA THR A 472 -2.81 20.27 17.73
C THR A 472 -2.50 20.31 19.23
N THR A 473 -3.16 19.49 20.05
CA THR A 473 -2.76 19.27 21.45
C THR A 473 -3.05 17.84 21.91
N ASN A 474 -2.24 17.35 22.85
CA ASN A 474 -2.44 16.05 23.46
C ASN A 474 -3.34 16.19 24.69
N LEU A 475 -4.42 15.40 24.73
CA LEU A 475 -5.14 15.09 25.96
C LEU A 475 -4.40 13.97 26.68
N ARG A 476 -4.20 14.13 27.98
CA ARG A 476 -3.34 13.27 28.79
C ARG A 476 -4.07 12.68 29.99
N THR A 477 -3.61 11.54 30.49
CA THR A 477 -4.12 10.92 31.71
C THR A 477 -3.78 11.71 32.97
N GLU A 478 -2.74 12.55 32.93
CA GLU A 478 -2.31 13.45 34.00
C GLU A 478 -1.88 14.83 33.46
N PRO A 479 -1.95 15.91 34.27
CA PRO A 479 -1.54 17.26 33.87
C PRO A 479 0.00 17.43 33.89
N SER A 480 0.68 16.67 33.02
CA SER A 480 2.14 16.56 32.98
C SER A 480 2.66 16.32 31.55
N THR A 481 3.74 17.03 31.18
CA THR A 481 4.52 16.76 29.96
C THR A 481 5.77 15.91 30.23
N ALA A 482 6.01 15.46 31.47
CA ALA A 482 7.26 14.80 31.87
C ALA A 482 7.48 13.42 31.20
N SER A 483 6.40 12.76 30.77
CA SER A 483 6.46 11.57 29.92
C SER A 483 5.59 11.74 28.67
N GLN A 484 5.93 11.02 27.60
CA GLN A 484 5.03 10.83 26.46
C GLN A 484 4.01 9.71 26.71
N ASP A 485 4.24 8.83 27.69
CA ASP A 485 3.33 7.74 28.07
C ASP A 485 1.98 8.23 28.60
N THR A 486 1.86 9.52 28.95
CA THR A 486 0.61 10.10 29.47
C THR A 486 -0.35 10.54 28.37
N ILE A 487 0.05 10.53 27.09
CA ILE A 487 -0.78 10.94 25.96
C ILE A 487 -1.85 9.88 25.68
N ALA A 488 -3.12 10.23 25.92
CA ALA A 488 -4.26 9.35 25.72
C ALA A 488 -4.89 9.51 24.32
N VAL A 489 -4.98 10.75 23.84
CA VAL A 489 -5.44 11.09 22.49
C VAL A 489 -4.86 12.43 22.07
N THR A 490 -4.64 12.64 20.77
CA THR A 490 -4.25 13.92 20.18
C THR A 490 -5.45 14.50 19.46
N ILE A 491 -5.82 15.74 19.80
CA ILE A 491 -6.90 16.49 19.13
C ILE A 491 -6.31 17.62 18.30
N HIS A 492 -6.92 17.88 17.15
CA HIS A 492 -6.52 18.87 16.17
C HIS A 492 -7.53 20.03 16.13
N PHE A 493 -7.19 21.11 15.41
CA PHE A 493 -8.16 22.16 15.13
C PHE A 493 -9.34 21.60 14.33
N GLY A 494 -10.56 21.88 14.82
CA GLY A 494 -11.80 21.31 14.32
C GLY A 494 -12.36 20.20 15.21
N ASP A 495 -11.50 19.46 15.92
CA ASP A 495 -11.94 18.47 16.90
C ASP A 495 -12.51 19.21 18.12
N THR A 496 -13.79 18.98 18.43
CA THR A 496 -14.48 19.62 19.56
C THR A 496 -14.54 18.71 20.77
N VAL A 497 -14.12 19.23 21.94
CA VAL A 497 -14.17 18.52 23.23
C VAL A 497 -14.76 19.41 24.31
N ASN A 498 -15.34 18.82 25.36
CA ASN A 498 -15.94 19.59 26.45
C ASN A 498 -14.89 19.87 27.56
N ARG A 499 -14.52 21.14 27.75
CA ARG A 499 -13.71 21.57 28.88
C ARG A 499 -14.61 21.73 30.12
N VAL A 500 -14.24 21.02 31.19
CA VAL A 500 -15.01 20.95 32.45
C VAL A 500 -14.30 21.58 33.64
N GLY A 501 -13.01 21.92 33.51
CA GLY A 501 -12.28 22.65 34.54
C GLY A 501 -11.01 23.34 34.02
N ILE A 502 -10.63 24.47 34.62
CA ILE A 502 -9.40 25.20 34.31
C ILE A 502 -8.52 25.27 35.56
N GLY A 503 -7.29 24.74 35.47
CA GLY A 503 -6.31 24.74 36.54
C GLY A 503 -5.34 25.92 36.43
N SER A 504 -4.98 26.49 37.58
CA SER A 504 -3.97 27.56 37.70
C SER A 504 -2.54 27.12 37.31
N ASN A 505 -2.32 25.81 37.14
CA ASN A 505 -1.09 25.17 36.67
C ASN A 505 -0.92 25.19 35.14
N GLY A 506 -1.83 25.82 34.40
CA GLY A 506 -1.80 25.85 32.93
C GLY A 506 -2.40 24.62 32.24
N TRP A 507 -3.12 23.77 32.98
CA TRP A 507 -3.84 22.60 32.44
C TRP A 507 -5.36 22.77 32.54
N SER A 508 -6.07 22.18 31.60
CA SER A 508 -7.53 22.13 31.52
C SER A 508 -8.00 20.69 31.67
N GLN A 509 -9.03 20.45 32.49
CA GLN A 509 -9.76 19.19 32.52
C GLN A 509 -10.75 19.12 31.37
N ILE A 510 -10.66 18.04 30.59
CA ILE A 510 -11.48 17.75 29.42
C ILE A 510 -12.28 16.49 29.71
N ASN A 511 -13.61 16.55 29.55
CA ASN A 511 -14.45 15.35 29.49
C ASN A 511 -14.41 14.81 28.05
N TYR A 512 -13.74 13.67 27.87
CA TYR A 512 -13.62 12.96 26.61
C TYR A 512 -14.20 11.56 26.77
N ASN A 513 -15.32 11.28 26.09
CA ASN A 513 -16.05 10.01 26.16
C ASN A 513 -16.33 9.51 27.61
N GLY A 514 -16.63 10.44 28.53
CA GLY A 514 -16.92 10.13 29.94
C GLY A 514 -15.69 9.99 30.84
N GLN A 515 -14.48 10.16 30.31
CA GLN A 515 -13.23 10.18 31.08
C GLN A 515 -12.70 11.61 31.22
N ILE A 516 -12.09 11.92 32.36
CA ILE A 516 -11.40 13.19 32.58
C ILE A 516 -9.94 13.06 32.13
N LEU A 517 -9.59 13.82 31.10
CA LEU A 517 -8.22 13.97 30.59
C LEU A 517 -7.74 15.42 30.78
N TYR A 518 -6.45 15.66 30.59
CA TYR A 518 -5.79 16.94 30.80
C TYR A 518 -5.13 17.45 29.52
N ALA A 519 -5.45 18.66 29.08
CA ALA A 519 -4.76 19.34 27.99
C ALA A 519 -4.08 20.63 28.48
N VAL A 520 -3.02 21.05 27.80
CA VAL A 520 -2.38 22.34 28.09
C VAL A 520 -3.33 23.47 27.69
N THR A 521 -3.76 24.29 28.65
CA THR A 521 -4.81 25.30 28.49
C THR A 521 -4.50 26.32 27.38
N SER A 522 -3.23 26.66 27.17
CA SER A 522 -2.81 27.63 26.15
C SER A 522 -2.98 27.12 24.71
N TYR A 523 -3.08 25.80 24.49
CA TYR A 523 -3.31 25.19 23.18
C TYR A 523 -4.80 24.96 22.85
N LEU A 524 -5.69 25.25 23.80
CA LEU A 524 -7.13 25.19 23.61
C LEU A 524 -7.71 26.58 23.28
N THR A 525 -8.86 26.60 22.62
CA THR A 525 -9.61 27.81 22.29
C THR A 525 -11.11 27.54 22.26
N THR A 526 -11.91 28.49 22.72
CA THR A 526 -13.38 28.51 22.60
C THR A 526 -13.84 29.11 21.26
N ASP A 527 -12.97 29.82 20.55
CA ASP A 527 -13.20 30.19 19.15
C ASP A 527 -13.00 28.96 18.26
N LEU A 528 -14.11 28.31 17.89
CA LEU A 528 -14.10 27.15 17.00
C LEU A 528 -13.68 27.49 15.56
N ASN A 529 -13.60 28.78 15.21
CA ASN A 529 -13.10 29.28 13.93
C ASN A 529 -11.66 29.82 14.04
N TYR A 530 -10.91 29.48 15.11
CA TYR A 530 -9.57 30.01 15.39
C TYR A 530 -8.59 29.98 14.20
N LYS A 531 -8.53 28.91 13.39
CA LYS A 531 -7.68 28.94 12.20
C LYS A 531 -8.16 29.99 11.19
N SER A 532 -9.46 30.07 10.90
CA SER A 532 -10.03 31.11 10.05
C SER A 532 -9.80 32.54 10.56
N SER A 533 -9.71 32.75 11.89
CA SER A 533 -9.37 34.07 12.48
C SER A 533 -7.86 34.38 12.50
N THR A 534 -7.01 33.37 12.23
CA THR A 534 -5.55 33.49 12.15
C THR A 534 -4.97 33.26 10.76
N THR A 535 -5.79 32.93 9.75
CA THR A 535 -5.40 32.89 8.34
C THR A 535 -5.40 34.31 7.76
N PRO A 536 -4.30 34.77 7.14
CA PRO A 536 -4.27 36.03 6.40
C PRO A 536 -5.37 36.14 5.34
N THR A 537 -6.14 37.23 5.37
CA THR A 537 -7.21 37.52 4.41
C THR A 537 -7.05 38.94 3.84
N PRO A 538 -7.69 39.31 2.72
CA PRO A 538 -7.62 40.68 2.21
C PRO A 538 -8.09 41.75 3.22
N ASP A 539 -9.08 41.42 4.07
CA ASP A 539 -9.59 42.31 5.11
C ASP A 539 -8.73 42.34 6.39
N ASN A 540 -7.93 41.29 6.63
CA ASN A 540 -6.97 41.20 7.73
C ASN A 540 -5.68 40.48 7.28
N PRO A 541 -4.78 41.17 6.56
CA PRO A 541 -3.65 40.52 5.89
C PRO A 541 -2.51 40.11 6.85
N GLU A 542 -2.48 40.62 8.08
CA GLU A 542 -1.48 40.22 9.09
C GLU A 542 -2.03 39.23 10.13
N ALA A 543 -3.23 38.67 9.91
CA ALA A 543 -3.82 37.68 10.79
C ALA A 543 -2.84 36.52 11.07
N GLY A 544 -2.65 36.18 12.35
CA GLY A 544 -1.75 35.11 12.79
C GLY A 544 -0.25 35.36 12.60
N ILE A 545 0.19 36.49 12.03
CA ILE A 545 1.60 36.75 11.72
C ILE A 545 2.14 37.89 12.58
N THR A 546 3.21 37.61 13.33
CA THR A 546 3.97 38.65 14.03
C THR A 546 5.05 39.19 13.10
N PHE A 547 4.90 40.43 12.64
CA PHE A 547 5.95 41.14 11.90
C PHE A 547 6.92 41.82 12.87
N THR A 548 8.17 41.34 12.92
CA THR A 548 9.27 42.04 13.59
C THR A 548 9.60 43.30 12.78
N PRO A 549 9.52 44.52 13.35
CA PRO A 549 9.81 45.75 12.62
C PRO A 549 11.26 45.79 12.14
N VAL A 550 11.44 46.16 10.87
CA VAL A 550 12.74 46.50 10.27
C VAL A 550 12.56 47.76 9.41
N ASN A 551 13.66 48.34 8.94
CA ASN A 551 13.63 49.47 8.00
C ASN A 551 14.88 49.40 7.12
N ASP A 552 14.84 48.57 6.08
CA ASP A 552 15.93 48.37 5.14
C ASP A 552 15.45 48.29 3.69
N VAL A 553 16.32 48.59 2.73
CA VAL A 553 15.99 48.59 1.30
C VAL A 553 16.38 47.26 0.69
N VAL A 554 15.43 46.61 0.02
CA VAL A 554 15.57 45.28 -0.57
C VAL A 554 15.23 45.29 -2.05
N THR A 555 15.80 44.34 -2.79
CA THR A 555 15.47 44.02 -4.18
C THR A 555 15.24 42.53 -4.33
N ALA A 556 14.55 42.09 -5.39
CA ALA A 556 14.43 40.66 -5.68
C ALA A 556 15.76 40.07 -6.17
N LYS A 557 16.03 38.79 -5.88
CA LYS A 557 17.21 38.07 -6.38
C LYS A 557 17.15 37.77 -7.88
N SER A 558 15.95 37.65 -8.42
CA SER A 558 15.66 37.55 -9.86
C SER A 558 14.32 38.23 -10.12
N GLU A 559 13.26 37.71 -9.52
CA GLU A 559 11.94 38.35 -9.40
C GLU A 559 11.15 37.74 -8.23
N THR A 560 10.11 38.42 -7.75
CA THR A 560 9.19 37.86 -6.75
C THR A 560 7.81 38.54 -6.81
N ASN A 561 6.74 37.76 -6.62
CA ASN A 561 5.38 38.28 -6.64
C ASN A 561 5.11 39.17 -5.41
N LEU A 562 4.63 40.38 -5.66
CA LEU A 562 4.07 41.28 -4.65
C LEU A 562 2.60 40.93 -4.45
N ARG A 563 2.21 40.69 -3.20
CA ARG A 563 0.85 40.28 -2.83
C ARG A 563 0.18 41.23 -1.85
N THR A 564 -1.14 41.30 -1.89
CA THR A 564 -1.97 41.97 -0.86
C THR A 564 -2.01 41.21 0.47
N VAL A 565 -1.71 39.91 0.43
CA VAL A 565 -1.76 38.99 1.57
C VAL A 565 -0.46 38.15 1.61
N PRO A 566 0.19 37.96 2.77
CA PRO A 566 1.38 37.13 2.95
C PRO A 566 1.05 35.62 2.95
N SER A 567 0.41 35.14 1.89
CA SER A 567 0.11 33.73 1.64
C SER A 567 0.21 33.41 0.13
N THR A 568 0.53 32.16 -0.20
CA THR A 568 0.50 31.61 -1.56
C THR A 568 -0.86 31.05 -1.96
N ASP A 569 -1.79 30.85 -1.01
CA ASP A 569 -2.93 29.93 -1.12
C ASP A 569 -4.05 30.45 -2.03
N SER A 570 -4.03 31.74 -2.37
CA SER A 570 -4.89 32.35 -3.38
C SER A 570 -4.05 33.06 -4.45
N PRO A 571 -4.20 32.74 -5.75
CA PRO A 571 -3.49 33.41 -6.83
C PRO A 571 -3.96 34.86 -7.03
N ASP A 572 -5.22 35.16 -6.72
CA ASP A 572 -5.86 36.49 -6.88
C ASP A 572 -5.28 37.57 -5.96
N THR A 573 -4.38 37.19 -5.05
CA THR A 573 -3.65 38.11 -4.16
C THR A 573 -2.45 38.77 -4.82
N VAL A 574 -1.98 38.29 -5.98
CA VAL A 574 -0.83 38.86 -6.69
C VAL A 574 -1.23 40.16 -7.39
N ILE A 575 -0.60 41.26 -6.98
CA ILE A 575 -0.88 42.62 -7.52
C ILE A 575 0.31 43.22 -8.27
N GLY A 576 1.44 42.52 -8.32
CA GLY A 576 2.60 42.91 -9.10
C GLY A 576 3.75 41.93 -8.95
N VAL A 577 4.87 42.26 -9.59
CA VAL A 577 6.15 41.54 -9.47
C VAL A 577 7.21 42.59 -9.17
N LEU A 578 8.12 42.27 -8.24
CA LEU A 578 9.34 43.04 -8.00
C LEU A 578 10.48 42.31 -8.70
N HIS A 579 11.14 42.96 -9.65
CA HIS A 579 12.27 42.40 -10.40
C HIS A 579 13.63 42.77 -9.78
N ASN A 580 14.67 42.04 -10.16
CA ASN A 580 16.04 42.33 -9.71
C ASN A 580 16.49 43.73 -10.21
N GLY A 581 16.97 44.55 -9.28
CA GLY A 581 17.34 45.95 -9.51
C GLY A 581 16.25 46.95 -9.12
N GLU A 582 15.00 46.51 -8.94
CA GLU A 582 13.93 47.35 -8.36
C GLU A 582 14.02 47.36 -6.84
N ALA A 583 13.83 48.53 -6.22
CA ALA A 583 14.00 48.73 -4.79
C ALA A 583 12.65 48.88 -4.07
N ALA A 584 12.48 48.16 -2.96
CA ALA A 584 11.35 48.27 -2.05
C ALA A 584 11.85 48.51 -0.62
N VAL A 585 11.10 49.28 0.18
CA VAL A 585 11.40 49.44 1.61
C VAL A 585 10.75 48.29 2.36
N ARG A 586 11.53 47.51 3.11
CA ARG A 586 11.02 46.47 3.98
C ARG A 586 10.78 47.04 5.38
N THR A 587 9.52 46.95 5.82
CA THR A 587 9.04 47.51 7.10
C THR A 587 8.74 46.45 8.16
N GLY A 588 8.87 45.16 7.79
CA GLY A 588 8.74 44.05 8.73
C GLY A 588 9.19 42.72 8.15
N ILE A 589 9.65 41.82 9.03
CA ILE A 589 9.89 40.39 8.72
C ILE A 589 8.92 39.57 9.56
N GLY A 590 8.02 38.86 8.88
CA GLY A 590 6.97 38.03 9.47
C GLY A 590 7.51 36.70 9.98
N SER A 591 6.92 36.22 11.07
CA SER A 591 7.20 34.91 11.67
C SER A 591 6.98 33.71 10.74
N ASN A 592 6.32 33.91 9.59
CA ASN A 592 6.02 32.89 8.58
C ASN A 592 6.91 32.97 7.32
N GLY A 593 8.01 33.73 7.36
CA GLY A 593 8.95 33.84 6.23
C GLY A 593 8.56 34.85 5.14
N TRP A 594 7.51 35.65 5.35
CA TRP A 594 7.15 36.77 4.47
C TRP A 594 7.74 38.08 4.97
N SER A 595 8.13 38.95 4.04
CA SER A 595 8.54 40.33 4.32
C SER A 595 7.37 41.25 4.01
N ARG A 596 7.09 42.19 4.93
CA ARG A 596 6.20 43.32 4.68
C ARG A 596 7.00 44.43 4.02
N LEU A 597 6.56 44.84 2.84
CA LEU A 597 7.18 45.85 2.02
C LEU A 597 6.24 47.05 1.85
N GLU A 598 6.83 48.21 1.60
CA GLU A 598 6.14 49.41 1.13
C GLU A 598 6.58 49.69 -0.31
N VAL A 599 5.63 49.62 -1.24
CA VAL A 599 5.85 49.82 -2.68
C VAL A 599 4.77 50.75 -3.19
N GLY A 600 5.16 51.88 -3.79
CA GLY A 600 4.19 52.88 -4.30
C GLY A 600 3.29 53.53 -3.23
N GLY A 601 3.66 53.45 -1.95
CA GLY A 601 2.83 53.89 -0.83
C GLY A 601 1.77 52.87 -0.37
N GLN A 602 1.79 51.65 -0.92
CA GLN A 602 0.95 50.54 -0.49
C GLN A 602 1.76 49.51 0.31
N THR A 603 1.17 48.98 1.38
CA THR A 603 1.70 47.81 2.09
C THR A 603 1.44 46.55 1.27
N VAL A 604 2.51 45.83 0.94
CA VAL A 604 2.48 44.59 0.15
C VAL A 604 3.40 43.55 0.78
N TYR A 605 3.26 42.28 0.39
CA TYR A 605 4.02 41.17 0.96
C TYR A 605 4.74 40.37 -0.12
N ALA A 606 5.97 39.98 0.17
CA ALA A 606 6.79 39.11 -0.67
C ALA A 606 7.53 38.06 0.17
N VAL A 607 7.85 36.91 -0.41
CA VAL A 607 8.56 35.84 0.31
C VAL A 607 10.00 36.28 0.58
N THR A 608 10.41 36.30 1.86
CA THR A 608 11.70 36.86 2.30
C THR A 608 12.89 36.20 1.62
N ASN A 609 12.80 34.91 1.31
CA ASN A 609 13.88 34.15 0.66
C ASN A 609 14.20 34.61 -0.77
N TYR A 610 13.27 35.26 -1.47
CA TYR A 610 13.52 35.81 -2.81
C TYR A 610 14.06 37.25 -2.78
N LEU A 611 14.17 37.86 -1.59
CA LEU A 611 14.71 39.20 -1.41
C LEU A 611 16.20 39.16 -1.04
N THR A 612 16.91 40.20 -1.41
CA THR A 612 18.28 40.51 -0.97
C THR A 612 18.37 42.00 -0.64
N GLY A 613 19.37 42.42 0.13
CA GLY A 613 19.63 43.86 0.31
C GLY A 613 19.91 44.51 -1.05
N ALA A 614 19.30 45.67 -1.30
CA ALA A 614 19.67 46.50 -2.45
C ALA A 614 21.07 47.09 -2.22
N GLN A 615 21.89 47.16 -3.27
CA GLN A 615 23.20 47.84 -3.26
C GLN A 615 23.07 49.30 -3.66
#